data_AF-A0A7J3Q9E4-F1
#
_entry.id   AF-A0A7J3Q9E4-F1
#
_cell.length_a   1.000
_cell.length_b   1.000
_cell.length_c   1.000
_cell.angle_alpha   90.00
_cell.angle_beta   90.00
_cell.angle_gamma   90.00
#
_symmetry.space_group_name_H-M   'P 1'
#
loop_
_entity.id
_entity.type
_entity.pdbx_description
1 polymer ?
#
loop_
_entity_poly.entity_id
_entity_poly.type
_entity_poly.pdbx_seq_one_letter_code
_entity_poly.pdbx_strand_id
1 'polypeptide(L)'
;MGKFERGEAETLERELVELLNNRKPIHPHRCVEKLYKEIIKSYMNTYIKEAIFIGRTYDEPGDIKLISSEGKTIYIELKLVEKGKGTRANISQDALTKLGLIYNPSGPTISWSQFRKKNNFDKRVLDELERFKAYPPSVRRKEEKARYLRDKLIRPSPGSPVDKRAHELLSSSRDPKERLAAEIVLNILKIARDDKISYLKYLKGLHQDSENIKKFAILLLLGFHKMNALKKGFENFDKVIASLNSGNFNFRTYYVIKESCEVILEDLSCWIPKLLQANFKIEFPEGETNVTIGYSDVNGDGYKPILRVVFHWKNVFQGIQTPCLNVFDEGILKDYLICS
;
A
#
# COMPACT_ATOMS: atom_id res chain seq x y z
N MET A 1 7.12 2.28 -6.09
CA MET A 1 7.05 2.29 -7.56
C MET A 1 7.18 3.73 -8.05
N GLY A 2 8.28 4.07 -8.70
CA GLY A 2 8.49 5.36 -9.37
C GLY A 2 7.60 5.50 -10.61
N LYS A 3 7.54 6.72 -11.19
CA LYS A 3 6.73 7.01 -12.40
C LYS A 3 7.12 6.11 -13.59
N PHE A 4 8.40 5.81 -13.74
CA PHE A 4 8.93 4.94 -14.80
C PHE A 4 8.61 3.46 -14.56
N GLU A 5 8.75 2.98 -13.32
CA GLU A 5 8.41 1.60 -12.93
C GLU A 5 6.92 1.30 -13.10
N ARG A 6 6.03 2.29 -12.87
CA ARG A 6 4.60 2.12 -13.15
C ARG A 6 4.31 1.99 -14.64
N GLY A 7 5.06 2.72 -15.48
CA GLY A 7 4.91 2.64 -16.93
C GLY A 7 5.22 1.25 -17.48
N GLU A 8 6.33 0.65 -17.02
CA GLU A 8 6.73 -0.71 -17.40
C GLU A 8 5.68 -1.75 -16.96
N ALA A 9 5.21 -1.69 -15.71
CA ALA A 9 4.17 -2.59 -15.22
C ALA A 9 2.86 -2.45 -16.02
N GLU A 10 2.44 -1.21 -16.32
CA GLU A 10 1.22 -0.97 -17.09
C GLU A 10 1.31 -1.48 -18.53
N THR A 11 2.49 -1.35 -19.16
CA THR A 11 2.75 -1.94 -20.48
C THR A 11 2.54 -3.45 -20.44
N LEU A 12 3.15 -4.14 -19.47
CA LEU A 12 2.99 -5.59 -19.30
C LEU A 12 1.52 -5.99 -19.07
N GLU A 13 0.77 -5.23 -18.24
CA GLU A 13 -0.66 -5.45 -17.99
C GLU A 13 -1.49 -5.39 -19.27
N ARG A 14 -1.27 -4.36 -20.09
CA ARG A 14 -2.02 -4.14 -21.34
C ARG A 14 -1.73 -5.19 -22.39
N GLU A 15 -0.45 -5.53 -22.55
CA GLU A 15 -0.04 -6.52 -23.55
C GLU A 15 -0.53 -7.92 -23.21
N LEU A 16 -0.57 -8.26 -21.91
CA LEU A 16 -1.20 -9.48 -21.44
C LEU A 16 -2.69 -9.51 -21.82
N VAL A 17 -3.42 -8.40 -21.64
CA VAL A 17 -4.83 -8.30 -22.04
C VAL A 17 -5.02 -8.49 -23.54
N GLU A 18 -4.12 -7.96 -24.38
CA GLU A 18 -4.16 -8.23 -25.83
C GLU A 18 -3.99 -9.73 -26.13
N LEU A 19 -2.99 -10.39 -25.54
CA LEU A 19 -2.78 -11.84 -25.72
C LEU A 19 -3.97 -12.67 -25.26
N LEU A 20 -4.54 -12.36 -24.09
CA LEU A 20 -5.72 -13.06 -23.55
C LEU A 20 -6.98 -12.87 -24.42
N ASN A 21 -7.02 -11.81 -25.22
CA ASN A 21 -8.07 -11.57 -26.22
C ASN A 21 -7.69 -12.07 -27.63
N ASN A 22 -6.69 -12.93 -27.75
CA ASN A 22 -6.18 -13.47 -29.02
C ASN A 22 -5.66 -12.40 -29.99
N ARG A 23 -5.13 -11.29 -29.47
CA ARG A 23 -4.50 -10.23 -30.26
C ARG A 23 -2.99 -10.22 -30.00
N LYS A 24 -2.21 -9.80 -31.01
CA LYS A 24 -0.75 -9.71 -30.88
C LYS A 24 -0.32 -8.32 -30.40
N PRO A 25 0.44 -8.20 -29.31
CA PRO A 25 1.07 -6.94 -28.92
C PRO A 25 2.05 -6.43 -29.98
N ILE A 26 2.15 -5.10 -30.13
CA ILE A 26 3.06 -4.47 -31.10
C ILE A 26 4.52 -4.54 -30.63
N HIS A 27 4.77 -4.31 -29.34
CA HIS A 27 6.10 -4.27 -28.74
C HIS A 27 6.16 -5.08 -27.44
N PRO A 28 5.96 -6.41 -27.51
CA PRO A 28 5.75 -7.23 -26.33
C PRO A 28 6.91 -7.10 -25.33
N HIS A 29 6.57 -6.77 -24.10
CA HIS A 29 7.43 -6.84 -22.95
C HIS A 29 7.97 -8.26 -22.82
N ARG A 30 9.27 -8.39 -22.54
CA ARG A 30 9.98 -9.68 -22.54
C ARG A 30 9.35 -10.78 -21.67
N CYS A 31 8.61 -10.39 -20.63
CA CYS A 31 7.97 -11.33 -19.70
C CYS A 31 6.53 -11.72 -20.06
N VAL A 32 5.89 -11.05 -21.05
CA VAL A 32 4.45 -11.19 -21.29
C VAL A 32 4.06 -12.61 -21.72
N GLU A 33 4.86 -13.26 -22.55
CA GLU A 33 4.61 -14.62 -23.03
C GLU A 33 4.67 -15.67 -21.91
N LYS A 34 5.62 -15.55 -20.99
CA LYS A 34 5.72 -16.45 -19.83
C LYS A 34 4.53 -16.27 -18.90
N LEU A 35 4.17 -15.01 -18.63
CA LEU A 35 3.01 -14.66 -17.81
C LEU A 35 1.70 -15.17 -18.42
N TYR A 36 1.51 -14.98 -19.72
CA TYR A 36 0.36 -15.49 -20.46
C TYR A 36 0.24 -17.02 -20.30
N LYS A 37 1.33 -17.76 -20.51
CA LYS A 37 1.33 -19.23 -20.35
C LYS A 37 0.95 -19.67 -18.94
N GLU A 38 1.47 -19.03 -17.90
CA GLU A 38 1.13 -19.36 -16.51
C GLU A 38 -0.33 -19.02 -16.17
N ILE A 39 -0.87 -17.93 -16.71
CA ILE A 39 -2.30 -17.61 -16.56
C ILE A 39 -3.18 -18.65 -17.26
N ILE A 40 -2.88 -19.00 -18.51
CA ILE A 40 -3.64 -20.04 -19.24
C ILE A 40 -3.57 -21.38 -18.50
N LYS A 41 -2.40 -21.77 -17.99
CA LYS A 41 -2.25 -22.96 -17.16
C LYS A 41 -3.10 -22.90 -15.88
N SER A 42 -3.11 -21.75 -15.20
CA SER A 42 -3.89 -21.52 -13.98
C SER A 42 -5.41 -21.63 -14.20
N TYR A 43 -5.86 -21.48 -15.44
CA TYR A 43 -7.26 -21.47 -15.86
C TYR A 43 -7.52 -22.43 -17.03
N MET A 44 -6.76 -23.54 -17.12
CA MET A 44 -6.83 -24.47 -18.26
C MET A 44 -8.23 -25.03 -18.53
N ASN A 45 -9.06 -25.09 -17.49
CA ASN A 45 -10.44 -25.57 -17.55
C ASN A 45 -11.47 -24.44 -17.62
N THR A 46 -11.05 -23.20 -17.90
CA THR A 46 -11.92 -22.03 -17.98
C THR A 46 -11.72 -21.34 -19.31
N TYR A 47 -12.78 -21.32 -20.13
CA TYR A 47 -12.76 -20.56 -21.36
C TYR A 47 -12.89 -19.06 -21.04
N ILE A 48 -11.82 -18.31 -21.31
CA ILE A 48 -11.79 -16.86 -21.16
C ILE A 48 -12.48 -16.25 -22.38
N LYS A 49 -13.65 -15.65 -22.17
CA LYS A 49 -14.41 -14.97 -23.22
C LYS A 49 -13.83 -13.59 -23.52
N GLU A 50 -13.43 -12.88 -22.47
CA GLU A 50 -12.94 -11.50 -22.57
C GLU A 50 -11.96 -11.21 -21.42
N ALA A 51 -10.91 -10.45 -21.75
CA ALA A 51 -10.01 -9.83 -20.78
C ALA A 51 -10.09 -8.31 -20.88
N ILE A 52 -10.17 -7.62 -19.75
CA ILE A 52 -10.35 -6.17 -19.67
C ILE A 52 -9.26 -5.59 -18.77
N PHE A 53 -8.54 -4.60 -19.27
CA PHE A 53 -7.61 -3.82 -18.46
C PHE A 53 -8.36 -2.82 -17.57
N ILE A 54 -8.21 -2.95 -16.25
CA ILE A 54 -8.89 -2.12 -15.24
C ILE A 54 -7.93 -1.37 -14.29
N GLY A 55 -6.61 -1.54 -14.43
CA GLY A 55 -5.57 -0.97 -13.56
C GLY A 55 -5.48 0.57 -13.47
N ARG A 56 -6.43 1.31 -14.08
CA ARG A 56 -6.58 2.77 -14.01
C ARG A 56 -7.92 3.24 -13.44
N THR A 57 -8.96 2.42 -13.44
CA THR A 57 -10.28 2.81 -12.92
C THR A 57 -10.29 2.70 -11.40
N TYR A 58 -9.61 1.69 -10.85
CA TYR A 58 -9.48 1.42 -9.42
C TYR A 58 -10.82 1.29 -8.66
N ASP A 59 -11.91 1.11 -9.38
CA ASP A 59 -13.25 0.88 -8.82
C ASP A 59 -13.51 -0.59 -8.52
N GLU A 60 -12.71 -1.48 -9.12
CA GLU A 60 -12.74 -2.93 -8.97
C GLU A 60 -11.38 -3.46 -8.47
N PRO A 61 -11.33 -4.69 -7.91
CA PRO A 61 -10.08 -5.31 -7.48
C PRO A 61 -9.13 -5.64 -8.66
N GLY A 62 -7.82 -5.51 -8.43
CA GLY A 62 -6.78 -5.91 -9.39
C GLY A 62 -6.57 -4.96 -10.57
N ASP A 63 -5.75 -5.40 -11.52
CA ASP A 63 -5.35 -4.67 -12.72
C ASP A 63 -6.05 -5.18 -13.99
N ILE A 64 -6.45 -6.44 -13.99
CA ILE A 64 -7.09 -7.12 -15.12
C ILE A 64 -8.33 -7.88 -14.63
N LYS A 65 -9.41 -7.79 -15.39
CA LYS A 65 -10.65 -8.54 -15.19
C LYS A 65 -10.85 -9.52 -16.33
N LEU A 66 -11.05 -10.79 -16.01
CA LEU A 66 -11.42 -11.83 -16.97
C LEU A 66 -12.89 -12.18 -16.78
N ILE A 67 -13.58 -12.36 -17.90
CA ILE A 67 -14.96 -12.84 -17.96
C ILE A 67 -14.92 -14.22 -18.61
N SER A 68 -15.38 -15.25 -17.91
CA SER A 68 -15.47 -16.60 -18.48
C SER A 68 -16.74 -16.76 -19.34
N SER A 69 -16.79 -17.80 -20.18
CA SER A 69 -18.01 -18.19 -20.91
C SER A 69 -19.18 -18.50 -19.98
N GLU A 70 -18.92 -18.95 -18.76
CA GLU A 70 -19.91 -19.27 -17.73
C GLU A 70 -20.38 -18.02 -16.97
N GLY A 71 -19.89 -16.83 -17.31
CA GLY A 71 -20.23 -15.57 -16.65
C GLY A 71 -19.51 -15.35 -15.31
N LYS A 72 -18.50 -16.16 -14.97
CA LYS A 72 -17.68 -15.97 -13.77
C LYS A 72 -16.72 -14.80 -14.00
N THR A 73 -16.46 -14.06 -12.92
CA THR A 73 -15.52 -12.94 -12.93
C THR A 73 -14.27 -13.30 -12.17
N ILE A 74 -13.11 -13.12 -12.82
CA ILE A 74 -11.79 -13.38 -12.24
C ILE A 74 -11.01 -12.07 -12.28
N TYR A 75 -10.48 -11.67 -11.14
CA TYR A 75 -9.63 -10.49 -11.00
C TYR A 75 -8.18 -10.93 -10.85
N ILE A 76 -7.30 -10.25 -11.57
CA ILE A 76 -5.86 -10.48 -11.57
C ILE A 76 -5.18 -9.19 -11.15
N GLU A 77 -4.42 -9.24 -10.06
CA GLU A 77 -3.41 -8.24 -9.70
C GLU A 77 -2.07 -8.66 -10.30
N LEU A 78 -1.37 -7.72 -10.95
CA LEU A 78 -0.04 -7.95 -11.49
C LEU A 78 1.00 -7.15 -10.72
N LYS A 79 2.05 -7.83 -10.25
CA LYS A 79 3.17 -7.17 -9.57
C LYS A 79 4.48 -7.47 -10.29
N LEU A 80 4.98 -6.47 -11.01
CA LEU A 80 6.32 -6.50 -11.61
C LEU A 80 7.36 -6.06 -10.56
N VAL A 81 8.21 -6.99 -10.12
CA VAL A 81 9.07 -6.83 -8.95
C VAL A 81 10.54 -7.17 -9.26
N GLU A 82 11.49 -6.46 -8.64
CA GLU A 82 12.90 -6.86 -8.66
C GLU A 82 13.14 -8.10 -7.79
N LYS A 83 12.53 -8.11 -6.59
CA LYS A 83 12.57 -9.22 -5.63
C LYS A 83 11.42 -9.11 -4.62
N GLY A 84 10.98 -10.26 -4.09
CA GLY A 84 9.92 -10.35 -3.08
C GLY A 84 8.57 -9.79 -3.55
N LYS A 85 7.63 -9.58 -2.61
CA LYS A 85 6.25 -9.17 -2.93
C LYS A 85 6.04 -7.66 -3.06
N GLY A 86 6.96 -6.85 -2.53
CA GLY A 86 6.80 -5.40 -2.46
C GLY A 86 5.64 -4.96 -1.55
N THR A 87 5.00 -3.83 -1.89
CA THR A 87 3.83 -3.33 -1.14
C THR A 87 2.56 -4.01 -1.64
N ARG A 88 1.76 -4.59 -0.74
CA ARG A 88 0.46 -5.17 -1.09
C ARG A 88 -0.51 -4.10 -1.57
N ALA A 89 -0.70 -3.06 -0.74
CA ALA A 89 -1.67 -2.00 -1.00
C ALA A 89 -1.16 -0.63 -0.56
N ASN A 90 -1.62 0.42 -1.24
CA ASN A 90 -1.47 1.80 -0.80
C ASN A 90 -2.85 2.38 -0.55
N ILE A 91 -3.25 2.50 0.72
CA ILE A 91 -4.60 2.88 1.13
C ILE A 91 -4.63 4.29 1.72
N SER A 92 -5.85 4.82 1.90
CA SER A 92 -6.06 6.15 2.47
C SER A 92 -5.44 6.27 3.88
N GLN A 93 -4.88 7.43 4.20
CA GLN A 93 -4.31 7.72 5.53
C GLN A 93 -5.30 7.56 6.70
N ASP A 94 -6.59 7.63 6.42
CA ASP A 94 -7.65 7.53 7.42
C ASP A 94 -8.28 6.12 7.50
N ALA A 95 -7.73 5.13 6.79
CA ALA A 95 -8.37 3.82 6.65
C ALA A 95 -8.55 3.08 7.98
N LEU A 96 -7.66 3.30 8.95
CA LEU A 96 -7.74 2.66 10.28
C LEU A 96 -8.97 3.11 11.11
N THR A 97 -9.58 4.24 10.79
CA THR A 97 -10.73 4.77 11.56
C THR A 97 -11.99 4.95 10.73
N LYS A 98 -11.88 5.10 9.40
CA LYS A 98 -13.05 5.32 8.51
C LYS A 98 -14.02 4.15 8.40
N LEU A 99 -13.58 2.93 8.73
CA LEU A 99 -14.38 1.71 8.59
C LEU A 99 -14.74 1.11 9.96
N GLY A 100 -14.65 1.89 11.04
CA GLY A 100 -15.02 1.42 12.37
C GLY A 100 -14.14 0.29 12.92
N LEU A 101 -12.90 0.16 12.44
CA LEU A 101 -11.96 -0.85 12.95
C LEU A 101 -11.59 -0.55 14.42
N ILE A 102 -11.49 0.74 14.72
CA ILE A 102 -11.15 1.30 16.02
C ILE A 102 -12.18 2.38 16.33
N TYR A 103 -12.78 2.33 17.51
CA TYR A 103 -13.84 3.25 17.90
C TYR A 103 -13.65 3.78 19.33
N ASN A 104 -14.10 5.02 19.55
CA ASN A 104 -14.20 5.61 20.87
C ASN A 104 -15.65 5.44 21.38
N PRO A 105 -15.89 4.70 22.48
CA PRO A 105 -17.24 4.51 23.00
C PRO A 105 -17.88 5.80 23.54
N SER A 106 -17.06 6.81 23.83
CA SER A 106 -17.52 8.08 24.43
C SER A 106 -17.64 9.22 23.42
N GLY A 107 -17.47 8.97 22.12
CA GLY A 107 -17.59 10.02 21.09
C GLY A 107 -16.96 9.66 19.75
N PRO A 108 -16.77 10.63 18.85
CA PRO A 108 -16.19 10.36 17.54
C PRO A 108 -14.70 9.97 17.64
N THR A 109 -14.30 8.95 16.89
CA THR A 109 -12.89 8.64 16.66
C THR A 109 -12.29 9.63 15.68
N ILE A 110 -11.16 10.26 16.04
CA ILE A 110 -10.47 11.17 15.13
C ILE A 110 -9.62 10.39 14.14
N SER A 111 -9.74 10.75 12.87
CA SER A 111 -8.87 10.23 11.82
C SER A 111 -7.46 10.83 11.90
N TRP A 112 -6.51 10.24 11.18
CA TRP A 112 -5.14 10.76 11.12
C TRP A 112 -5.09 12.19 10.55
N SER A 113 -5.86 12.45 9.50
CA SER A 113 -5.98 13.80 8.94
C SER A 113 -6.54 14.81 9.96
N GLN A 114 -7.54 14.42 10.75
CA GLN A 114 -8.09 15.25 11.82
C GLN A 114 -7.11 15.45 12.98
N PHE A 115 -6.40 14.39 13.40
CA PHE A 115 -5.39 14.43 14.45
C PHE A 115 -4.28 15.42 14.11
N ARG A 116 -3.75 15.36 12.88
CA ARG A 116 -2.74 16.30 12.40
C ARG A 116 -3.22 17.74 12.37
N LYS A 117 -4.47 17.96 11.95
CA LYS A 117 -5.08 19.30 11.97
C LYS A 117 -5.16 19.83 13.39
N LYS A 118 -5.63 19.00 14.33
CA LYS A 118 -5.73 19.36 15.76
C LYS A 118 -4.37 19.71 16.37
N ASN A 119 -3.31 19.02 15.96
CA ASN A 119 -1.95 19.24 16.47
C ASN A 119 -1.16 20.30 15.69
N ASN A 120 -1.82 21.09 14.84
CA ASN A 120 -1.18 22.14 14.03
C ASN A 120 0.05 21.64 13.24
N PHE A 121 0.01 20.39 12.77
CA PHE A 121 1.17 19.75 12.12
C PHE A 121 1.72 20.58 10.97
N ASP A 122 0.84 21.02 10.07
CA ASP A 122 1.26 21.75 8.87
C ASP A 122 1.89 23.11 9.21
N LYS A 123 1.43 23.76 10.28
CA LYS A 123 2.04 24.99 10.79
C LYS A 123 3.44 24.72 11.32
N ARG A 124 3.61 23.70 12.17
CA ARG A 124 4.93 23.32 12.72
C ARG A 124 5.95 23.00 11.63
N VAL A 125 5.53 22.28 10.59
CA VAL A 125 6.39 22.00 9.43
C VAL A 125 6.72 23.27 8.64
N LEU A 126 5.73 24.15 8.44
CA LEU A 126 5.96 25.42 7.75
C LEU A 126 6.93 26.31 8.55
N ASP A 127 6.75 26.43 9.86
CA ASP A 127 7.62 27.22 10.74
C ASP A 127 9.09 26.74 10.64
N GLU A 128 9.34 25.43 10.59
CA GLU A 128 10.67 24.88 10.33
C GLU A 128 11.21 25.25 8.95
N LEU A 129 10.40 25.14 7.89
CA LEU A 129 10.81 25.53 6.54
C LEU A 129 11.13 27.04 6.47
N GLU A 130 10.37 27.89 7.16
CA GLU A 130 10.59 29.34 7.18
C GLU A 130 11.88 29.76 7.88
N ARG A 131 12.57 28.86 8.60
CA ARG A 131 13.92 29.15 9.12
C ARG A 131 14.91 29.41 7.99
N PHE A 132 14.72 28.79 6.81
CA PHE A 132 15.56 29.05 5.65
C PHE A 132 15.06 30.29 4.90
N LYS A 133 15.75 31.43 5.04
CA LYS A 133 15.33 32.71 4.45
C LYS A 133 15.75 32.91 2.99
N ALA A 134 16.65 32.09 2.47
CA ALA A 134 17.27 32.28 1.15
C ALA A 134 16.56 31.53 0.01
N TYR A 135 15.24 31.30 0.11
CA TYR A 135 14.48 30.72 -0.98
C TYR A 135 14.40 31.69 -2.18
N PRO A 136 14.47 31.19 -3.43
CA PRO A 136 14.16 32.00 -4.60
C PRO A 136 12.71 32.54 -4.55
N PRO A 137 12.41 33.72 -5.13
CA PRO A 137 11.06 34.32 -5.09
C PRO A 137 9.95 33.44 -5.71
N SER A 138 10.32 32.49 -6.55
CA SER A 138 9.43 31.49 -7.17
C SER A 138 9.05 30.34 -6.24
N VAL A 139 9.76 30.15 -5.13
CA VAL A 139 9.55 29.06 -4.17
C VAL A 139 8.73 29.57 -3.00
N ARG A 140 7.41 29.32 -3.02
CA ARG A 140 6.46 29.91 -2.06
C ARG A 140 5.75 28.86 -1.23
N ARG A 141 5.34 27.76 -1.85
CA ARG A 141 4.51 26.74 -1.21
C ARG A 141 5.36 25.80 -0.35
N LYS A 142 4.74 25.19 0.66
CA LYS A 142 5.37 24.20 1.57
C LYS A 142 6.13 23.11 0.81
N GLU A 143 5.49 22.52 -0.20
CA GLU A 143 6.08 21.45 -1.01
C GLU A 143 7.25 21.95 -1.88
N GLU A 144 7.16 23.17 -2.40
CA GLU A 144 8.24 23.78 -3.20
C GLU A 144 9.46 24.07 -2.33
N LYS A 145 9.25 24.65 -1.14
CA LYS A 145 10.31 24.93 -0.16
C LYS A 145 11.03 23.65 0.24
N ALA A 146 10.28 22.61 0.56
CA ALA A 146 10.86 21.32 0.91
C ALA A 146 11.63 20.67 -0.26
N ARG A 147 11.09 20.72 -1.49
CA ARG A 147 11.82 20.26 -2.68
C ARG A 147 13.08 21.07 -2.92
N TYR A 148 13.05 22.38 -2.73
CA TYR A 148 14.24 23.21 -2.86
C TYR A 148 15.34 22.77 -1.88
N LEU A 149 15.02 22.61 -0.60
CA LEU A 149 16.00 22.12 0.38
C LEU A 149 16.56 20.76 -0.04
N ARG A 150 15.68 19.81 -0.39
CA ARG A 150 16.09 18.46 -0.78
C ARG A 150 16.93 18.43 -2.05
N ASP A 151 16.47 19.07 -3.12
CA ASP A 151 17.03 18.89 -4.47
C ASP A 151 18.19 19.84 -4.76
N LYS A 152 18.29 20.97 -4.05
CA LYS A 152 19.34 21.98 -4.28
C LYS A 152 20.41 22.01 -3.21
N LEU A 153 20.06 21.72 -1.96
CA LEU A 153 21.01 21.80 -0.84
C LEU A 153 21.42 20.39 -0.40
N ILE A 154 20.47 19.54 -0.01
CA ILE A 154 20.77 18.19 0.52
C ILE A 154 21.35 17.27 -0.56
N ARG A 155 20.70 17.23 -1.73
CA ARG A 155 21.12 16.46 -2.91
C ARG A 155 21.42 14.99 -2.60
N PRO A 156 20.44 14.22 -2.07
CA PRO A 156 20.63 12.78 -1.83
C PRO A 156 20.85 12.05 -3.17
N SER A 157 21.73 11.05 -3.17
CA SER A 157 21.90 10.16 -4.32
C SER A 157 20.59 9.43 -4.64
N PRO A 158 20.34 9.06 -5.92
CA PRO A 158 19.18 8.26 -6.29
C PRO A 158 19.04 7.01 -5.42
N GLY A 159 17.85 6.79 -4.85
CA GLY A 159 17.56 5.67 -3.95
C GLY A 159 18.06 5.82 -2.51
N SER A 160 18.84 6.86 -2.20
CA SER A 160 19.34 7.10 -0.84
C SER A 160 18.31 7.84 0.03
N PRO A 161 18.13 7.45 1.31
CA PRO A 161 17.34 8.21 2.26
C PRO A 161 17.86 9.64 2.47
N VAL A 162 16.94 10.61 2.56
CA VAL A 162 17.25 12.04 2.70
C VAL A 162 17.91 12.36 4.05
N ASP A 163 17.48 11.67 5.12
CA ASP A 163 18.03 11.79 6.47
C ASP A 163 19.49 11.38 6.56
N LYS A 164 19.86 10.28 5.89
CA LYS A 164 21.27 9.86 5.81
C LYS A 164 22.15 10.99 5.29
N ARG A 165 21.75 11.59 4.17
CA ARG A 165 22.49 12.70 3.56
C ARG A 165 22.47 13.96 4.44
N ALA A 166 21.35 14.25 5.10
CA ALA A 166 21.27 15.38 6.02
C ALA A 166 22.24 15.22 7.21
N HIS A 167 22.34 14.03 7.81
CA HIS A 167 23.31 13.74 8.88
C HIS A 167 24.76 13.91 8.42
N GLU A 168 25.10 13.46 7.21
CA GLU A 168 26.43 13.69 6.62
C GLU A 168 26.73 15.19 6.49
N LEU A 169 25.79 15.98 5.97
CA LEU A 169 26.00 17.43 5.79
C LEU A 169 26.19 18.17 7.12
N LEU A 170 25.50 17.73 8.19
CA LEU A 170 25.69 18.32 9.52
C LEU A 170 27.11 18.13 10.06
N SER A 171 27.75 17.00 9.76
CA SER A 171 29.10 16.69 10.26
C SER A 171 30.20 17.18 9.33
N SER A 172 29.96 17.21 8.01
CA SER A 172 31.02 17.44 7.02
C SER A 172 30.94 18.75 6.25
N SER A 173 29.75 19.39 6.14
CA SER A 173 29.62 20.58 5.30
C SER A 173 30.17 21.83 5.98
N ARG A 174 30.91 22.63 5.21
CA ARG A 174 31.36 23.98 5.61
C ARG A 174 30.38 25.07 5.20
N ASP A 175 29.39 24.77 4.36
CA ASP A 175 28.39 25.74 3.93
C ASP A 175 27.28 25.86 5.01
N PRO A 176 27.11 27.05 5.63
CA PRO A 176 26.06 27.27 6.63
C PRO A 176 24.65 27.01 6.09
N LYS A 177 24.41 27.22 4.79
CA LYS A 177 23.10 26.98 4.16
C LYS A 177 22.78 25.49 4.08
N GLU A 178 23.76 24.66 3.74
CA GLU A 178 23.58 23.21 3.68
C GLU A 178 23.34 22.63 5.08
N ARG A 179 24.10 23.10 6.08
CA ARG A 179 23.89 22.70 7.48
C ARG A 179 22.51 23.09 7.99
N LEU A 180 22.09 24.34 7.79
CA LEU A 180 20.75 24.78 8.18
C LEU A 180 19.65 23.99 7.47
N ALA A 181 19.81 23.72 6.17
CA ALA A 181 18.87 22.87 5.43
C ALA A 181 18.79 21.46 6.01
N ALA A 182 19.93 20.87 6.37
CA ALA A 182 19.98 19.55 7.00
C ALA A 182 19.28 19.53 8.36
N GLU A 183 19.50 20.54 9.20
CA GLU A 183 18.78 20.69 10.48
C GLU A 183 17.27 20.77 10.28
N ILE A 184 16.80 21.63 9.37
CA ILE A 184 15.37 21.81 9.07
C ILE A 184 14.76 20.48 8.63
N VAL A 185 15.43 19.77 7.72
CA VAL A 185 14.96 18.48 7.22
C VAL A 185 14.86 17.45 8.36
N LEU A 186 15.90 17.30 9.19
CA LEU A 186 15.90 16.36 10.30
C LEU A 186 14.83 16.70 11.36
N ASN A 187 14.62 17.99 11.65
CA ASN A 187 13.55 18.45 12.53
C ASN A 187 12.17 18.09 11.98
N ILE A 188 11.92 18.30 10.68
CA ILE A 188 10.64 17.93 10.06
C ILE A 188 10.43 16.41 10.09
N LEU A 189 11.49 15.62 9.84
CA LEU A 189 11.41 14.16 9.96
C LEU A 189 11.09 13.71 11.39
N LYS A 190 11.68 14.36 12.39
CA LYS A 190 11.37 14.13 13.81
C LYS A 190 9.91 14.50 14.13
N ILE A 191 9.45 15.67 13.72
CA ILE A 191 8.04 16.10 13.87
C ILE A 191 7.10 15.05 13.24
N ALA A 192 7.42 14.58 12.05
CA ALA A 192 6.63 13.56 11.34
C ALA A 192 6.61 12.21 12.07
N ARG A 193 7.73 11.79 12.66
CA ARG A 193 7.82 10.55 13.46
C ARG A 193 7.02 10.68 14.76
N ASP A 194 7.23 11.76 15.49
CA ASP A 194 6.60 12.00 16.80
C ASP A 194 5.08 12.08 16.68
N ASP A 195 4.55 12.74 15.63
CA ASP A 195 3.11 12.79 15.39
C ASP A 195 2.53 11.39 15.09
N LYS A 196 3.24 10.57 14.29
CA LYS A 196 2.78 9.20 13.98
C LYS A 196 2.71 8.36 15.25
N ILE A 197 3.78 8.36 16.05
CA ILE A 197 3.83 7.61 17.32
C ILE A 197 2.71 8.09 18.26
N SER A 198 2.51 9.40 18.37
CA SER A 198 1.47 9.99 19.21
C SER A 198 0.07 9.57 18.77
N TYR A 199 -0.20 9.52 17.47
CA TYR A 199 -1.49 9.04 16.95
C TYR A 199 -1.68 7.54 17.16
N LEU A 200 -0.65 6.73 16.95
CA LEU A 200 -0.73 5.30 17.23
C LEU A 200 -0.96 5.03 18.72
N LYS A 201 -0.34 5.81 19.61
CA LYS A 201 -0.62 5.77 21.05
C LYS A 201 -2.07 6.17 21.37
N TYR A 202 -2.60 7.19 20.68
CA TYR A 202 -4.02 7.55 20.79
C TYR A 202 -4.92 6.38 20.39
N LEU A 203 -4.69 5.77 19.21
CA LEU A 203 -5.48 4.64 18.72
C LEU A 203 -5.37 3.40 19.63
N LYS A 204 -4.19 3.14 20.19
CA LYS A 204 -3.97 2.03 21.15
C LYS A 204 -4.85 2.14 22.39
N GLY A 205 -5.23 3.36 22.80
CA GLY A 205 -6.11 3.61 23.94
C GLY A 205 -7.60 3.47 23.65
N LEU A 206 -7.99 3.10 22.42
CA LEU A 206 -9.39 2.98 22.00
C LEU A 206 -9.84 1.52 21.89
N HIS A 207 -11.15 1.33 21.72
CA HIS A 207 -11.73 0.00 21.50
C HIS A 207 -11.52 -0.45 20.06
N GLN A 208 -11.38 -1.76 19.89
CA GLN A 208 -11.24 -2.42 18.59
C GLN A 208 -12.48 -3.25 18.29
N ASP A 209 -12.89 -3.27 17.03
CA ASP A 209 -13.95 -4.15 16.53
C ASP A 209 -13.33 -5.28 15.70
N SER A 210 -13.25 -6.47 16.30
CA SER A 210 -12.62 -7.66 15.70
C SER A 210 -13.25 -8.01 14.35
N GLU A 211 -14.58 -7.92 14.22
CA GLU A 211 -15.28 -8.25 12.99
C GLU A 211 -14.98 -7.25 11.88
N ASN A 212 -14.94 -5.96 12.21
CA ASN A 212 -14.57 -4.93 11.25
C ASN A 212 -13.10 -5.06 10.82
N ILE A 213 -12.19 -5.38 11.74
CA ILE A 213 -10.78 -5.63 11.43
C ILE A 213 -10.64 -6.85 10.50
N LYS A 214 -11.38 -7.93 10.75
CA LYS A 214 -11.43 -9.14 9.91
C LYS A 214 -11.91 -8.80 8.49
N LYS A 215 -13.05 -8.12 8.36
CA LYS A 215 -13.60 -7.67 7.07
C LYS A 215 -12.59 -6.85 6.30
N PHE A 216 -11.99 -5.87 6.97
CA PHE A 216 -10.98 -4.99 6.38
C PHE A 216 -9.75 -5.77 5.88
N ALA A 217 -9.19 -6.66 6.72
CA ALA A 217 -8.03 -7.45 6.34
C ALA A 217 -8.32 -8.36 5.14
N ILE A 218 -9.46 -9.09 5.16
CA ILE A 218 -9.85 -9.99 4.07
C ILE A 218 -10.08 -9.21 2.77
N LEU A 219 -10.75 -8.05 2.82
CA LEU A 219 -10.95 -7.23 1.62
C LEU A 219 -9.63 -6.73 1.03
N LEU A 220 -8.65 -6.35 1.87
CA LEU A 220 -7.31 -5.99 1.38
C LEU A 220 -6.61 -7.18 0.69
N LEU A 221 -6.77 -8.38 1.23
CA LEU A 221 -6.24 -9.61 0.64
C LEU A 221 -6.89 -9.95 -0.70
N LEU A 222 -8.17 -9.62 -0.85
CA LEU A 222 -8.95 -9.78 -2.09
C LEU A 222 -8.82 -8.60 -3.07
N GLY A 223 -7.82 -7.73 -2.90
CA GLY A 223 -7.53 -6.66 -3.87
C GLY A 223 -8.31 -5.37 -3.71
N PHE A 224 -9.16 -5.22 -2.68
CA PHE A 224 -9.91 -3.99 -2.45
C PHE A 224 -9.02 -2.93 -1.79
N HIS A 225 -8.29 -2.13 -2.57
CA HIS A 225 -7.27 -1.21 -2.01
C HIS A 225 -7.68 0.27 -2.01
N LYS A 226 -8.71 0.66 -2.76
CA LYS A 226 -9.25 2.02 -2.71
C LYS A 226 -10.30 2.15 -1.64
N MET A 227 -10.41 3.33 -1.03
CA MET A 227 -11.39 3.59 0.02
C MET A 227 -12.84 3.36 -0.46
N ASN A 228 -13.17 3.72 -1.70
CA ASN A 228 -14.52 3.49 -2.24
C ASN A 228 -14.81 2.00 -2.47
N ALA A 229 -13.85 1.27 -3.05
CA ALA A 229 -13.95 -0.18 -3.22
C ALA A 229 -14.04 -0.90 -1.87
N LEU A 230 -13.19 -0.52 -0.91
CA LEU A 230 -13.22 -1.02 0.47
C LEU A 230 -14.59 -0.80 1.10
N LYS A 231 -15.15 0.41 1.04
CA LYS A 231 -16.48 0.70 1.59
C LYS A 231 -17.56 -0.18 0.96
N LYS A 232 -17.62 -0.24 -0.37
CA LYS A 232 -18.59 -1.09 -1.10
C LYS A 232 -18.45 -2.57 -0.72
N GLY A 233 -17.21 -3.06 -0.65
CA GLY A 233 -16.90 -4.43 -0.24
C GLY A 233 -17.26 -4.68 1.23
N PHE A 234 -17.12 -3.67 2.09
CA PHE A 234 -17.47 -3.76 3.51
C PHE A 234 -18.99 -3.85 3.71
N GLU A 235 -19.74 -3.00 3.00
CA GLU A 235 -21.22 -2.99 2.99
C GLU A 235 -21.81 -4.27 2.41
N ASN A 236 -21.10 -4.91 1.46
CA ASN A 236 -21.54 -6.13 0.77
C ASN A 236 -20.68 -7.34 1.11
N PHE A 237 -20.04 -7.36 2.29
CA PHE A 237 -19.01 -8.34 2.62
C PHE A 237 -19.50 -9.80 2.45
N ASP A 238 -20.69 -10.11 2.97
CA ASP A 238 -21.24 -11.46 2.89
C ASP A 238 -21.51 -11.91 1.45
N LYS A 239 -21.89 -10.98 0.57
CA LYS A 239 -22.07 -11.26 -0.87
C LYS A 239 -20.73 -11.51 -1.56
N VAL A 240 -19.69 -10.76 -1.20
CA VAL A 240 -18.33 -10.98 -1.71
C VAL A 240 -17.85 -12.37 -1.32
N ILE A 241 -18.02 -12.75 -0.05
CA ILE A 241 -17.64 -14.08 0.44
C ILE A 241 -18.46 -15.20 -0.20
N ALA A 242 -19.79 -15.03 -0.32
CA ALA A 242 -20.64 -16.01 -1.01
C ALA A 242 -20.21 -16.19 -2.48
N SER A 243 -19.91 -15.09 -3.18
CA SER A 243 -19.43 -15.12 -4.56
C SER A 243 -18.04 -15.77 -4.69
N LEU A 244 -17.16 -15.59 -3.70
CA LEU A 244 -15.86 -16.27 -3.64
C LEU A 244 -16.05 -17.79 -3.46
N ASN A 245 -16.88 -18.20 -2.51
CA ASN A 245 -17.15 -19.61 -2.22
C ASN A 245 -17.83 -20.35 -3.37
N SER A 246 -18.69 -19.65 -4.13
CA SER A 246 -19.34 -20.23 -5.32
C SER A 246 -18.45 -20.20 -6.57
N GLY A 247 -17.23 -19.64 -6.48
CA GLY A 247 -16.32 -19.48 -7.62
C GLY A 247 -16.76 -18.44 -8.65
N ASN A 248 -17.77 -17.62 -8.34
CA ASN A 248 -18.23 -16.53 -9.21
C ASN A 248 -17.31 -15.30 -9.15
N PHE A 249 -16.60 -15.16 -8.03
CA PHE A 249 -15.53 -14.20 -7.82
C PHE A 249 -14.25 -14.98 -7.54
N ASN A 250 -13.17 -14.68 -8.27
CA ASN A 250 -11.83 -15.20 -7.98
C ASN A 250 -10.85 -14.02 -8.01
N PHE A 251 -9.87 -14.02 -7.10
CA PHE A 251 -8.81 -13.03 -7.07
C PHE A 251 -7.46 -13.72 -6.94
N ARG A 252 -6.56 -13.47 -7.88
CA ARG A 252 -5.19 -13.99 -7.88
C ARG A 252 -4.19 -12.87 -8.07
N THR A 253 -3.04 -12.99 -7.41
CA THR A 253 -1.91 -12.08 -7.63
C THR A 253 -0.79 -12.81 -8.33
N TYR A 254 -0.32 -12.27 -9.46
CA TYR A 254 0.84 -12.80 -10.19
C TYR A 254 2.03 -11.87 -9.99
N TYR A 255 3.08 -12.41 -9.38
CA TYR A 255 4.35 -11.72 -9.21
C TYR A 255 5.27 -12.09 -10.37
N VAL A 256 5.73 -11.11 -11.12
CA VAL A 256 6.67 -11.29 -12.24
C VAL A 256 8.03 -10.74 -11.81
N ILE A 257 9.01 -11.62 -11.68
CA ILE A 257 10.39 -11.23 -11.38
C ILE A 257 11.00 -10.60 -12.63
N LYS A 258 11.37 -9.32 -12.55
CA LYS A 258 11.78 -8.52 -13.71
C LYS A 258 12.93 -9.14 -14.49
N GLU A 259 13.97 -9.58 -13.80
CA GLU A 259 15.21 -10.06 -14.43
C GLU A 259 15.02 -11.41 -15.14
N SER A 260 14.39 -12.38 -14.48
CA SER A 260 14.24 -13.76 -14.98
C SER A 260 12.93 -14.00 -15.76
N CYS A 261 11.96 -13.10 -15.62
CA CYS A 261 10.56 -13.30 -16.00
C CYS A 261 9.94 -14.55 -15.37
N GLU A 262 10.46 -14.99 -14.22
CA GLU A 262 9.80 -16.00 -13.40
C GLU A 262 8.46 -15.45 -12.90
N VAL A 263 7.43 -16.29 -12.92
CA VAL A 263 6.07 -15.93 -12.54
C VAL A 263 5.68 -16.75 -11.34
N ILE A 264 5.35 -16.08 -10.25
CA ILE A 264 4.95 -16.72 -9.00
C ILE A 264 3.50 -16.36 -8.74
N LEU A 265 2.66 -17.38 -8.60
CA LEU A 265 1.25 -17.23 -8.30
C LEU A 265 1.03 -17.20 -6.78
N GLU A 266 0.25 -16.24 -6.32
CA GLU A 266 -0.38 -16.28 -5.01
C GLU A 266 -1.88 -16.51 -5.15
N ASP A 267 -2.35 -17.59 -4.50
CA ASP A 267 -3.75 -17.95 -4.40
C ASP A 267 -4.13 -18.03 -2.91
N LEU A 268 -5.03 -17.15 -2.48
CA LEU A 268 -5.48 -17.07 -1.09
C LEU A 268 -6.77 -17.86 -0.84
N SER A 269 -7.32 -18.56 -1.84
CA SER A 269 -8.61 -19.25 -1.76
C SER A 269 -8.70 -20.25 -0.61
N CYS A 270 -7.63 -20.98 -0.30
CA CYS A 270 -7.59 -21.91 0.84
C CYS A 270 -7.40 -21.22 2.21
N TRP A 271 -6.97 -19.96 2.22
CA TRP A 271 -6.72 -19.20 3.43
C TRP A 271 -7.93 -18.37 3.86
N ILE A 272 -8.70 -17.80 2.92
CA ILE A 272 -9.87 -16.99 3.27
C ILE A 272 -10.86 -17.74 4.18
N PRO A 273 -11.24 -19.01 3.92
CA PRO A 273 -12.13 -19.76 4.81
C PRO A 273 -11.60 -19.89 6.24
N LYS A 274 -10.28 -20.09 6.41
CA LYS A 274 -9.65 -20.17 7.73
C LYS A 274 -9.71 -18.82 8.45
N LEU A 275 -9.39 -17.74 7.73
CA LEU A 275 -9.41 -16.38 8.27
C LEU A 275 -10.83 -15.93 8.64
N LEU A 276 -11.87 -16.39 7.92
CA LEU A 276 -13.26 -16.05 8.25
C LEU A 276 -13.68 -16.53 9.65
N GLN A 277 -13.08 -17.63 10.12
CA GLN A 277 -13.35 -18.21 11.44
C GLN A 277 -12.47 -17.62 12.55
N ALA A 278 -11.44 -16.84 12.22
CA ALA A 278 -10.48 -16.37 13.20
C ALA A 278 -10.88 -15.05 13.87
N ASN A 279 -10.33 -14.80 15.06
CA ASN A 279 -10.48 -13.53 15.77
C ASN A 279 -9.37 -12.57 15.37
N PHE A 280 -9.70 -11.31 15.07
CA PHE A 280 -8.75 -10.33 14.57
C PHE A 280 -8.47 -9.23 15.58
N LYS A 281 -7.22 -8.75 15.58
CA LYS A 281 -6.83 -7.56 16.34
C LYS A 281 -5.73 -6.79 15.62
N ILE A 282 -5.62 -5.53 15.97
CA ILE A 282 -4.53 -4.63 15.62
C ILE A 282 -3.60 -4.52 16.82
N GLU A 283 -2.33 -4.82 16.61
CA GLU A 283 -1.26 -4.57 17.57
C GLU A 283 -0.56 -3.24 17.26
N PHE A 284 -0.22 -2.54 18.33
CA PHE A 284 0.46 -1.25 18.32
C PHE A 284 1.82 -1.39 19.01
N PRO A 285 2.87 -1.78 18.27
CA PRO A 285 4.21 -1.90 18.82
C PRO A 285 4.69 -0.55 19.39
N GLU A 286 5.37 -0.60 20.52
CA GLU A 286 5.82 0.61 21.22
C GLU A 286 6.95 1.30 20.46
N GLY A 287 6.87 2.64 20.34
CA GLY A 287 7.89 3.44 19.65
C GLY A 287 7.92 3.30 18.12
N GLU A 288 7.03 2.50 17.54
CA GLU A 288 6.98 2.24 16.11
C GLU A 288 6.02 3.18 15.36
N THR A 289 6.24 3.33 14.05
CA THR A 289 5.37 4.12 13.16
C THR A 289 4.48 3.25 12.27
N ASN A 290 4.24 2.01 12.72
CA ASN A 290 3.44 1.01 12.02
C ASN A 290 2.53 0.29 13.02
N VAL A 291 1.50 -0.36 12.49
CA VAL A 291 0.67 -1.31 13.23
C VAL A 291 0.68 -2.64 12.52
N THR A 292 0.40 -3.70 13.27
CA THR A 292 0.29 -5.05 12.72
C THR A 292 -1.13 -5.52 12.88
N ILE A 293 -1.74 -6.02 11.81
CA ILE A 293 -3.01 -6.71 11.84
C ILE A 293 -2.71 -8.20 11.81
N GLY A 294 -3.31 -8.92 12.74
CA GLY A 294 -3.15 -10.36 12.84
C GLY A 294 -4.40 -11.01 13.37
N TYR A 295 -4.36 -12.34 13.39
CA TYR A 295 -5.46 -13.17 13.85
C TYR A 295 -5.00 -14.14 14.93
N SER A 296 -5.96 -14.64 15.69
CA SER A 296 -5.79 -15.79 16.58
C SER A 296 -6.84 -16.82 16.21
N ASP A 297 -6.40 -18.07 16.07
CA ASP A 297 -7.32 -19.18 15.84
C ASP A 297 -8.26 -19.34 17.04
N VAL A 298 -9.48 -19.79 16.79
CA VAL A 298 -10.51 -20.02 17.84
C VAL A 298 -10.00 -20.98 18.92
N ASN A 299 -9.06 -21.86 18.55
CA ASN A 299 -8.48 -22.88 19.42
C ASN A 299 -7.26 -22.39 20.24
N GLY A 300 -6.82 -21.14 20.09
CA GLY A 300 -5.84 -20.52 21.01
C GLY A 300 -4.37 -20.58 20.62
N ASP A 301 -4.01 -20.82 19.34
CA ASP A 301 -2.62 -20.90 18.83
C ASP A 301 -1.83 -19.57 18.81
N GLY A 302 -2.16 -18.64 19.72
CA GLY A 302 -1.50 -17.35 19.83
C GLY A 302 -1.85 -16.37 18.70
N TYR A 303 -1.25 -15.19 18.75
CA TYR A 303 -1.43 -14.15 17.74
C TYR A 303 -0.48 -14.37 16.56
N LYS A 304 -1.03 -14.39 15.35
CA LYS A 304 -0.31 -14.58 14.09
C LYS A 304 -0.46 -13.33 13.22
N PRO A 305 0.62 -12.55 13.00
CA PRO A 305 0.56 -11.35 12.17
C PRO A 305 0.36 -11.72 10.70
N ILE A 306 -0.45 -10.93 9.98
CA ILE A 306 -0.67 -11.14 8.53
C ILE A 306 -0.39 -9.88 7.70
N LEU A 307 -0.64 -8.69 8.25
CA LEU A 307 -0.44 -7.44 7.53
C LEU A 307 0.28 -6.44 8.43
N ARG A 308 1.29 -5.75 7.91
CA ARG A 308 1.88 -4.57 8.53
C ARG A 308 1.46 -3.31 7.79
N VAL A 309 0.88 -2.38 8.52
CA VAL A 309 0.37 -1.11 7.98
C VAL A 309 1.26 0.03 8.45
N VAL A 310 1.95 0.68 7.51
CA VAL A 310 2.95 1.70 7.78
C VAL A 310 2.48 3.07 7.31
N PHE A 311 2.57 4.08 8.17
CA PHE A 311 2.37 5.46 7.77
C PHE A 311 3.53 5.94 6.89
N HIS A 312 3.25 6.13 5.60
CA HIS A 312 4.23 6.53 4.60
C HIS A 312 3.88 7.90 4.00
N TRP A 313 4.89 8.66 3.60
CA TRP A 313 4.75 9.99 3.02
C TRP A 313 5.33 9.98 1.60
N LYS A 314 4.63 10.61 0.65
CA LYS A 314 5.01 10.59 -0.77
C LYS A 314 6.21 11.50 -1.08
N ASN A 315 7.02 11.06 -2.06
CA ASN A 315 7.97 11.69 -3.01
C ASN A 315 8.67 13.05 -2.74
N VAL A 316 8.62 13.64 -1.55
CA VAL A 316 9.50 14.77 -1.14
C VAL A 316 10.47 14.26 -0.07
N PHE A 317 10.03 14.25 1.17
CA PHE A 317 10.55 13.46 2.29
C PHE A 317 9.45 13.38 3.35
N GLN A 318 9.64 12.61 4.42
CA GLN A 318 8.59 12.44 5.44
C GLN A 318 8.22 13.79 6.07
N GLY A 319 6.92 14.05 6.26
CA GLY A 319 6.41 15.28 6.87
C GLY A 319 5.97 16.39 5.91
N ILE A 320 6.14 16.23 4.59
CA ILE A 320 5.75 17.27 3.62
C ILE A 320 4.39 17.04 2.95
N GLN A 321 4.23 15.95 2.20
CA GLN A 321 3.00 15.65 1.43
C GLN A 321 2.01 14.77 2.18
N THR A 322 0.71 14.88 1.93
CA THR A 322 -0.31 14.01 2.55
C THR A 322 0.10 12.53 2.58
N PRO A 323 0.17 11.91 3.78
CA PRO A 323 0.60 10.54 3.90
C PRO A 323 -0.42 9.56 3.29
N CYS A 324 0.04 8.34 3.08
CA CYS A 324 -0.76 7.16 2.80
C CYS A 324 -0.40 6.06 3.79
N LEU A 325 -1.20 5.01 3.82
CA LEU A 325 -0.86 3.79 4.53
C LEU A 325 -0.37 2.77 3.52
N ASN A 326 0.87 2.34 3.67
CA ASN A 326 1.42 1.24 2.89
C ASN A 326 1.19 -0.04 3.66
N VAL A 327 0.59 -1.04 3.01
CA VAL A 327 0.30 -2.35 3.57
C VAL A 327 1.30 -3.34 3.02
N PHE A 328 1.91 -4.12 3.90
CA PHE A 328 2.87 -5.16 3.59
C PHE A 328 2.42 -6.48 4.18
N ASP A 329 2.83 -7.56 3.53
CA ASP A 329 2.56 -8.92 4.01
C ASP A 329 3.47 -9.26 5.20
N GLU A 330 2.90 -9.95 6.19
CA GLU A 330 3.59 -10.44 7.39
C GLU A 330 3.29 -11.91 7.66
N GLY A 331 4.11 -12.52 8.51
CA GLY A 331 3.94 -13.92 8.94
C GLY A 331 3.82 -14.87 7.75
N ILE A 332 2.73 -15.65 7.74
CA ILE A 332 2.40 -16.62 6.69
C ILE A 332 2.30 -16.02 5.28
N LEU A 333 2.06 -14.70 5.17
CA LEU A 333 1.93 -14.03 3.88
C LEU A 333 3.27 -13.56 3.31
N LYS A 334 4.38 -13.63 4.07
CA LYS A 334 5.70 -13.22 3.56
C LYS A 334 6.17 -14.12 2.42
N ASP A 335 5.92 -15.42 2.58
CA ASP A 335 6.22 -16.41 1.56
C ASP A 335 5.09 -16.47 0.55
N TYR A 336 5.40 -16.87 -0.69
CA TYR A 336 4.37 -17.07 -1.70
C TYR A 336 3.48 -18.22 -1.25
N LEU A 337 2.22 -17.89 -0.95
CA LEU A 337 1.24 -18.89 -0.56
C LEU A 337 0.76 -19.58 -1.83
N ILE A 338 1.03 -20.87 -1.91
CA ILE A 338 0.51 -21.76 -2.92
C ILE A 338 -0.42 -22.72 -2.19
N CYS A 339 -1.71 -22.64 -2.47
CA CYS A 339 -2.63 -23.72 -2.13
C CYS A 339 -2.26 -24.89 -3.06
N SER A 340 -1.56 -25.89 -2.51
CA SER A 340 -1.20 -27.13 -3.21
C SER A 340 -2.40 -28.03 -3.41
#